data_AF-A0AAX6P1Q8-F1
#
_entry.id   AF-A0AAX6P1Q8-F1
#
_cell.length_a   1.000
_cell.length_b   1.000
_cell.length_c   1.000
_cell.angle_alpha   90.00
_cell.angle_beta   90.00
_cell.angle_gamma   90.00
#
_symmetry.space_group_name_H-M   'P 1'
#
loop_
_entity.id
_entity.type
_entity.pdbx_description
1 polymer ?
#
loop_
_entity_poly.entity_id
_entity_poly.type
_entity_poly.pdbx_seq_one_letter_code
_entity_poly.pdbx_strand_id
1 'polypeptide(L)' 'MGAASVGLVDCHCHLSDPDFDSDLDDVLEKAKKANIVALVAVAEHSREFEKIIQLSERCYFNYVFKGLLIRTRL' A
#
# COMPACT_ATOMS: atom_id res chain seq x y z
N MET A 1 15.80 -23.46 16.46
CA MET A 1 15.33 -23.13 15.10
C MET A 1 14.28 -22.05 15.23
N GLY A 2 14.62 -20.79 14.96
CA GLY A 2 13.63 -19.72 14.92
C GLY A 2 12.72 -19.98 13.72
N ALA A 3 11.41 -20.03 13.94
CA ALA A 3 10.47 -20.06 12.83
C ALA A 3 10.73 -18.80 11.99
N ALA A 4 11.11 -18.96 10.72
CA ALA A 4 11.10 -17.86 9.79
C ALA A 4 9.64 -17.39 9.71
N SER A 5 9.32 -16.27 10.35
CA SER A 5 7.99 -15.67 10.27
C SER A 5 7.76 -15.31 8.81
N VAL A 6 6.88 -16.05 8.13
CA VAL A 6 6.50 -15.76 6.75
C VAL A 6 5.84 -14.39 6.75
N GLY A 7 6.55 -13.40 6.22
CA GLY A 7 6.01 -12.07 6.01
C GLY A 7 4.97 -12.10 4.90
N LEU A 8 3.81 -11.50 5.14
CA LEU A 8 2.75 -11.41 4.13
C LEU A 8 3.03 -10.23 3.21
N VAL A 9 2.81 -10.42 1.91
CA VAL A 9 2.89 -9.36 0.92
C VAL A 9 1.48 -9.12 0.40
N ASP A 10 0.99 -7.92 0.58
CA ASP A 10 -0.21 -7.47 -0.11
C ASP A 10 0.19 -7.03 -1.52
N CYS A 11 -0.24 -7.80 -2.51
CA CYS A 11 0.12 -7.62 -3.90
C CYS A 11 -0.74 -6.58 -4.64
N HIS A 12 -1.86 -6.15 -4.06
CA HIS A 12 -2.80 -5.23 -4.70
C HIS A 12 -3.71 -4.57 -3.67
N CYS A 13 -3.47 -3.30 -3.37
CA CYS A 13 -4.29 -2.52 -2.44
C CYS A 13 -4.52 -1.08 -2.94
N HIS A 14 -5.68 -0.51 -2.62
CA HIS A 14 -6.06 0.85 -3.00
C HIS A 14 -5.86 1.82 -1.82
N LEU A 15 -4.61 2.04 -1.41
CA LEU A 15 -4.29 2.94 -0.29
C LEU A 15 -4.55 4.42 -0.61
N SER A 16 -4.78 4.77 -1.88
CA SER A 16 -5.19 6.11 -2.31
C SER A 16 -6.67 6.40 -2.13
N ASP A 17 -7.48 5.40 -1.79
CA ASP A 17 -8.92 5.57 -1.62
C ASP A 17 -9.22 6.65 -0.55
N PRO A 18 -10.12 7.61 -0.84
CA PRO A 18 -10.50 8.63 0.15
C PRO A 18 -11.06 8.06 1.45
N ASP A 19 -11.58 6.82 1.47
CA ASP A 19 -12.06 6.18 2.68
C ASP A 19 -10.96 5.98 3.73
N PHE A 20 -9.69 5.90 3.31
CA PHE A 20 -8.54 5.74 4.21
C PHE A 20 -7.89 7.07 4.63
N ASP A 21 -8.33 8.24 4.14
CA ASP A 21 -7.64 9.51 4.42
C ASP A 21 -7.61 9.91 5.89
N SER A 22 -8.58 9.44 6.68
CA SER A 22 -8.69 9.79 8.10
C SER A 22 -7.92 8.85 9.02
N ASP A 23 -7.64 7.60 8.58
CA ASP A 23 -7.12 6.52 9.41
C ASP A 23 -6.00 5.70 8.75
N LEU A 24 -5.38 6.24 7.69
CA LEU A 24 -4.32 5.55 6.95
C LEU A 24 -3.15 5.11 7.84
N ASP A 25 -2.68 5.96 8.73
CA ASP A 25 -1.60 5.64 9.66
C ASP A 25 -1.98 4.49 10.60
N ASP A 26 -3.21 4.48 11.11
CA ASP A 26 -3.73 3.39 11.94
C ASP A 26 -3.82 2.07 11.16
N VAL A 27 -4.21 2.12 9.88
CA VAL A 27 -4.24 0.94 8.99
C VAL A 27 -2.83 0.40 8.76
N LEU A 28 -1.85 1.26 8.49
CA LEU A 28 -0.46 0.86 8.29
C LEU A 28 0.16 0.25 9.56
N GLU A 29 -0.15 0.80 10.74
CA GLU A 29 0.30 0.24 12.02
C GLU A 29 -0.35 -1.11 12.32
N LYS A 30 -1.63 -1.29 11.97
CA LYS A 30 -2.30 -2.60 12.04
C LYS A 30 -1.66 -3.61 11.08
N ALA A 31 -1.31 -3.19 9.87
CA ALA A 31 -0.65 -4.04 8.88
C ALA A 31 0.73 -4.54 9.36
N LYS A 32 1.54 -3.66 9.97
CA LYS A 32 2.82 -4.04 10.59
C LYS A 32 2.62 -5.06 11.71
N LYS A 33 1.65 -4.86 12.60
CA LYS A 33 1.31 -5.81 13.68
C LYS A 33 0.81 -7.16 13.16
N ALA A 34 0.18 -7.17 11.99
CA ALA A 34 -0.27 -8.37 11.29
C ALA A 34 0.84 -9.11 10.52
N ASN A 35 2.11 -8.68 10.65
CA ASN A 35 3.25 -9.28 9.95
C ASN A 35 3.18 -9.14 8.41
N ILE A 36 2.51 -8.10 7.92
CA ILE A 36 2.62 -7.67 6.52
C ILE A 36 3.98 -6.98 6.36
N VAL A 37 4.76 -7.38 5.37
CA VAL A 37 6.15 -6.91 5.14
C VAL A 37 6.29 -6.06 3.88
N ALA A 38 5.28 -6.06 3.00
CA ALA A 38 5.21 -5.21 1.83
C ALA A 38 3.76 -5.03 1.38
N LEU A 39 3.46 -3.85 0.82
CA LEU A 39 2.17 -3.52 0.23
C LEU A 39 2.39 -2.89 -1.15
N VAL A 40 1.64 -3.36 -2.14
CA VAL A 40 1.64 -2.80 -3.49
C VAL A 40 0.40 -1.91 -3.64
N ALA A 41 0.63 -0.60 -3.55
CA ALA A 41 -0.41 0.40 -3.73
C ALA A 41 -0.67 0.65 -5.22
N VAL A 42 -1.91 0.54 -5.65
CA VAL A 42 -2.35 0.82 -7.03
C VAL A 42 -3.20 2.09 -7.11
N ALA A 43 -3.06 2.83 -8.21
CA ALA A 43 -3.88 4.00 -8.51
C ALA A 43 -5.05 3.60 -9.41
N GLU A 44 -6.28 4.04 -9.11
CA GLU A 44 -7.38 3.91 -10.08
C GLU A 44 -7.46 5.10 -11.03
N HIS A 45 -7.06 6.28 -10.55
CA HIS A 45 -7.21 7.54 -11.26
C HIS A 45 -5.90 8.33 -11.33
N SER A 46 -5.75 9.14 -12.39
CA SER A 46 -4.57 9.99 -12.58
C SER A 46 -4.32 10.99 -11.45
N ARG A 47 -5.37 11.38 -10.73
CA ARG A 47 -5.29 12.30 -9.57
C ARG A 47 -4.71 11.65 -8.32
N GLU A 48 -4.74 10.32 -8.24
CA GLU A 48 -4.22 9.57 -7.08
C GLU A 48 -2.72 9.32 -7.16
N PHE A 49 -2.09 9.60 -8.31
CA PHE A 49 -0.65 9.39 -8.49
C PHE A 49 0.18 10.19 -7.50
N GLU A 50 -0.14 11.46 -7.32
CA GLU A 50 0.61 12.33 -6.41
C GLU A 50 0.48 11.83 -4.97
N LYS A 51 -0.73 11.40 -4.59
CA LYS A 51 -1.01 10.76 -3.30
C LYS A 51 -0.20 9.48 -3.14
N ILE A 52 -0.18 8.58 -4.13
CA ILE A 52 0.59 7.32 -4.07
C ILE A 52 2.10 7.56 -4.02
N ILE A 53 2.60 8.58 -4.72
CA ILE A 53 4.02 8.96 -4.62
C ILE A 53 4.34 9.45 -3.22
N GLN A 54 3.54 10.36 -2.66
CA GLN A 54 3.72 10.82 -1.28
C GLN A 54 3.61 9.67 -0.27
N LEU A 55 2.68 8.74 -0.47
CA LEU A 55 2.54 7.56 0.36
C LEU A 55 3.74 6.64 0.23
N SER A 56 4.31 6.45 -0.97
CA SER A 56 5.51 5.64 -1.15
C SER A 56 6.75 6.22 -0.45
N GLU A 57 6.82 7.56 -0.30
CA GLU A 57 7.90 8.23 0.42
C GLU A 57 7.70 8.21 1.94
N ARG A 58 6.44 8.25 2.39
CA ARG A 58 6.07 8.22 3.82
C ARG A 58 6.02 6.81 4.41
N CYS A 59 5.60 5.83 3.61
CA CYS A 59 5.47 4.44 4.05
C CYS A 59 6.85 3.79 4.10
N TYR A 60 7.35 3.52 5.30
CA TYR A 60 8.59 2.78 5.59
C TYR A 60 8.52 1.28 5.22
N PHE A 61 7.67 0.89 4.26
CA PHE A 61 7.64 -0.47 3.73
C PHE A 61 8.68 -0.59 2.63
N ASN A 62 9.60 -1.56 2.76
CA ASN A 62 10.76 -1.74 1.88
C ASN A 62 10.42 -1.87 0.37
N TYR A 63 9.17 -2.20 0.04
CA TYR A 63 8.71 -2.40 -1.34
C TYR A 63 7.30 -1.86 -1.54
N VAL A 64 7.18 -0.57 -1.86
CA VAL A 64 5.95 -0.02 -2.47
C VAL A 64 6.15 -0.01 -3.97
N PHE A 65 5.62 -1.03 -4.65
CA PHE A 65 5.66 -1.05 -6.12
C PHE A 65 4.63 -0.07 -6.66
N LYS A 66 5.07 0.90 -7.45
CA LYS A 66 4.20 1.90 -8.11
C LYS A 66 3.52 1.22 -9.30
N GLY A 67 2.49 0.43 -8.99
CA GLY A 67 1.68 -0.29 -9.98
C GLY A 67 0.67 0.67 -10.60
N LEU A 68 0.98 1.17 -11.79
CA LEU A 68 -0.01 1.91 -12.58
C LEU A 68 -0.95 0.91 -13.27
N LEU A 69 -2.08 0.60 -12.63
CA LEU A 69 -3.21 -0.02 -13.32
C LEU A 69 -4.19 1.08 -13.72
N ILE A 70 -3.94 1.76 -14.85
CA ILE A 70 -4.99 2.57 -15.48
C ILE A 70 -6.08 1.58 -15.87
N ARG A 71 -7.20 1.56 -15.15
CA ARG A 71 -8.41 0.89 -15.59
C ARG A 71 -8.90 1.67 -16.80
N THR A 72 -8.33 1.41 -17.98
CA THR A 72 -8.88 1.90 -19.24
C THR A 72 -10.26 1.28 -19.35
N ARG A 73 -11.28 2.12 -19.19
CA ARG A 73 -12.65 1.79 -19.55
C ARG A 73 -12.64 1.49 -21.06
N LEU A 74 -12.47 0.21 -21.41
CA LEU A 74 -12.87 -0.32 -22.71
C LEU A 74 -14.39 -0.47 -22.72
#